data_AF-A0A7H0IRB7-F1
#
_entry.id   AF-A0A7H0IRB7-F1
#
_cell.length_a   1.000
_cell.length_b   1.000
_cell.length_c   1.000
_cell.angle_alpha   90.00
_cell.angle_beta   90.00
_cell.angle_gamma   90.00
#
_symmetry.space_group_name_H-M   'P 1'
#
loop_
_entity.id
_entity.type
_entity.pdbx_description
1 polymer ?
#
loop_
_entity_poly.entity_id
_entity_poly.type
_entity_poly.pdbx_seq_one_letter_code
_entity_poly.pdbx_strand_id
1 'polypeptide(L)'
;MRTLLNKVTVPALALGALCVGLALPGTASADQVDSAQLKVCNNNSRPLRFFLVGYNQFHDWTGSRFWDVPANGCTTAWDYWWQTDRSVEFHYERSNIGWHTKFVYIPRQRDGGTSTYSIN
;
A
#
# COMPACT_ATOMS: atom_id res chain seq x y z
N MET A 1 36.00 11.61 54.06
CA MET A 1 35.56 12.97 53.67
C MET A 1 36.31 13.39 52.41
N ARG A 2 35.61 13.54 51.28
CA ARG A 2 36.01 14.41 50.17
C ARG A 2 34.75 14.77 49.40
N THR A 3 34.27 15.97 49.71
CA THR A 3 33.18 16.69 49.06
C THR A 3 33.73 17.30 47.78
N LEU A 4 33.11 17.06 46.63
CA LEU A 4 33.19 17.95 45.47
C LEU A 4 31.82 17.98 44.78
N LEU A 5 31.03 18.96 45.20
CA LEU A 5 29.88 19.49 44.48
C LEU A 5 30.39 20.35 43.31
N ASN A 6 29.70 20.22 42.16
CA ASN A 6 29.35 21.25 41.17
C ASN A 6 29.69 20.87 39.73
N LYS A 7 28.65 20.59 38.94
CA LYS A 7 28.12 21.50 37.91
C LYS A 7 27.00 20.81 37.15
N VAL A 8 25.82 21.43 37.21
CA VAL A 8 24.66 21.08 36.39
C VAL A 8 25.04 21.29 34.93
N THR A 9 24.88 20.24 34.12
CA THR A 9 24.83 20.35 32.68
C THR A 9 23.59 19.57 32.26
N VAL A 10 22.53 20.28 31.89
CA VAL A 10 21.33 19.71 31.27
C VAL A 10 21.59 19.74 29.76
N PRO A 11 21.81 18.61 29.08
CA PRO A 11 21.72 18.58 27.64
C PRO A 11 20.25 18.32 27.25
N ALA A 12 19.70 19.35 26.60
CA ALA A 12 18.60 19.40 25.64
C ALA A 12 17.73 18.14 25.43
N LEU A 13 16.41 18.35 25.54
CA LEU A 13 15.39 17.60 24.81
C LEU A 13 15.75 17.56 23.32
N ALA A 14 16.13 16.39 22.82
CA ALA A 14 16.25 16.13 21.39
C ALA A 14 15.12 15.19 20.96
N LEU A 15 14.21 15.78 20.18
CA LEU A 15 13.13 15.18 19.43
C LEU A 15 13.61 14.02 18.53
N GLY A 16 12.70 13.09 18.25
CA GLY A 16 12.73 12.38 16.98
C GLY A 16 12.30 10.93 17.07
N ALA A 17 11.00 10.70 16.91
CA ALA A 17 10.50 9.39 16.53
C ALA A 17 11.15 8.97 15.20
N LEU A 18 12.04 7.98 15.25
CA LEU A 18 12.52 7.26 14.07
C LEU A 18 11.87 5.87 14.05
N CYS A 19 10.53 5.84 14.02
CA CYS A 19 9.81 4.72 13.43
C CYS A 19 9.73 4.96 11.92
N VAL A 20 10.87 4.99 11.24
CA VAL A 20 10.91 4.79 9.80
C VAL A 20 11.32 3.34 9.58
N GLY A 21 10.40 2.45 9.90
CA GLY A 21 10.41 1.11 9.32
C GLY A 21 10.19 1.28 7.83
N LEU A 22 11.28 1.51 7.09
CA LEU A 22 11.32 1.20 5.67
C LEU A 22 11.06 -0.30 5.59
N ALA A 23 9.78 -0.67 5.44
CA ALA A 23 9.42 -1.99 4.97
C ALA A 23 10.05 -2.11 3.59
N LEU A 24 11.26 -2.67 3.56
CA LEU A 24 11.84 -3.21 2.34
C LEU A 24 10.75 -4.07 1.70
N PRO A 25 10.50 -3.99 0.40
CA PRO A 25 9.57 -4.89 -0.26
C PRO A 25 10.13 -6.30 -0.07
N GLY A 26 9.69 -6.98 0.98
CA GLY A 26 9.93 -8.40 1.17
C GLY A 26 9.36 -9.05 -0.07
N THR A 27 10.18 -9.86 -0.75
CA THR A 27 9.73 -10.69 -1.86
C THR A 27 8.47 -11.39 -1.42
N ALA A 28 7.35 -10.95 -1.97
CA ALA A 28 6.04 -11.29 -1.51
C ALA A 28 5.77 -12.75 -1.88
N SER A 29 6.12 -13.67 -0.98
CA SER A 29 5.82 -15.09 -1.12
C SER A 29 4.37 -15.33 -0.70
N ALA A 30 3.57 -15.78 -1.67
CA ALA A 30 2.19 -16.17 -1.53
C ALA A 30 2.14 -17.59 -0.90
N ASP A 31 2.21 -17.69 0.43
CA ASP A 31 2.36 -19.02 1.05
C ASP A 31 1.66 -19.22 2.41
N GLN A 32 0.86 -18.25 2.88
CA GLN A 32 0.16 -18.39 4.18
C GLN A 32 -1.35 -18.12 4.13
N VAL A 33 -1.84 -17.37 3.15
CA VAL A 33 -3.26 -17.01 2.99
C VAL A 33 -3.62 -16.86 1.52
N ASP A 34 -4.85 -17.21 1.15
CA ASP A 34 -5.37 -16.99 -0.20
C ASP A 34 -5.25 -15.51 -0.59
N SER A 35 -4.32 -15.21 -1.51
CA SER A 35 -4.01 -13.84 -1.93
C SER A 35 -4.05 -13.66 -3.45
N ALA A 36 -4.25 -12.43 -3.90
CA ALA A 36 -4.33 -12.12 -5.32
C ALA A 36 -3.76 -10.74 -5.66
N GLN A 37 -3.25 -10.63 -6.89
CA GLN A 37 -2.94 -9.35 -7.50
C GLN A 37 -4.22 -8.68 -8.03
N LEU A 38 -4.21 -7.35 -8.11
CA LEU A 38 -5.27 -6.59 -8.76
C LEU A 38 -4.85 -6.15 -10.17
N LYS A 39 -5.69 -6.46 -11.16
CA LYS A 39 -5.67 -5.85 -12.48
C LYS A 39 -6.74 -4.78 -12.54
N VAL A 40 -6.33 -3.53 -12.70
CA VAL A 40 -7.24 -2.38 -12.80
C VAL A 40 -7.41 -2.05 -14.27
N CYS A 41 -8.65 -2.10 -14.74
CA CYS A 41 -9.05 -1.73 -16.09
C CYS A 41 -9.79 -0.38 -16.07
N ASN A 42 -9.28 0.57 -16.83
CA ASN A 42 -9.81 1.91 -16.97
C ASN A 42 -10.61 2.01 -18.27
N ASN A 43 -11.93 2.10 -18.16
CA ASN A 43 -12.86 2.26 -19.29
C ASN A 43 -13.11 3.74 -19.64
N ASN A 44 -12.31 4.66 -19.11
CA ASN A 44 -12.37 6.08 -19.42
C ASN A 44 -11.39 6.45 -20.54
N SER A 45 -11.72 7.49 -21.29
CA SER A 45 -10.84 8.09 -22.30
C SER A 45 -9.65 8.87 -21.72
N ARG A 46 -9.62 9.12 -20.40
CA ARG A 46 -8.49 9.71 -19.70
C ARG A 46 -7.70 8.63 -18.97
N PRO A 47 -6.36 8.68 -18.95
CA PRO A 47 -5.57 7.79 -18.11
C PRO A 47 -5.88 8.05 -16.63
N LEU A 48 -5.53 7.09 -15.78
CA LEU A 48 -5.58 7.27 -14.32
C LEU A 48 -4.28 6.78 -13.69
N ARG A 49 -3.96 7.35 -12.53
CA ARG A 49 -2.91 6.87 -11.65
C ARG A 49 -3.54 6.33 -10.38
N PHE A 50 -3.06 5.21 -9.85
CA PHE A 50 -3.62 4.61 -8.65
C PHE A 50 -2.56 3.99 -7.74
N PHE A 51 -2.95 3.76 -6.49
CA PHE A 51 -2.32 2.85 -5.55
C PHE A 51 -3.39 2.13 -4.72
N LEU A 52 -3.00 1.05 -4.07
CA LEU A 52 -3.87 0.21 -3.25
C LEU A 52 -3.38 0.22 -1.81
N VAL A 53 -4.29 0.13 -0.85
CA VAL A 53 -3.98 -0.05 0.59
C VAL A 53 -4.86 -1.16 1.15
N GLY A 54 -4.31 -2.05 1.98
CA GLY A 54 -5.07 -3.11 2.61
C GLY A 54 -4.20 -4.16 3.27
N TYR A 55 -4.79 -5.31 3.60
CA TYR A 55 -4.06 -6.45 4.15
C TYR A 55 -3.35 -7.25 3.05
N ASN A 56 -2.03 -7.37 3.16
CA ASN A 56 -1.23 -8.19 2.25
C ASN A 56 -1.27 -9.68 2.63
N GLN A 57 -0.58 -10.52 1.87
CA GLN A 57 -0.45 -11.96 2.12
C GLN A 57 0.27 -12.32 3.44
N PHE A 58 0.90 -11.36 4.12
CA PHE A 58 1.47 -11.53 5.46
C PHE A 58 0.56 -11.00 6.58
N HIS A 59 -0.66 -10.58 6.23
CA HIS A 59 -1.61 -9.94 7.14
C HIS A 59 -1.16 -8.58 7.69
N ASP A 60 -0.25 -7.91 6.98
CA ASP A 60 0.16 -6.54 7.28
C ASP A 60 -0.74 -5.54 6.53
N TRP A 61 -1.13 -4.48 7.22
CA TRP A 61 -1.79 -3.34 6.59
C TRP A 61 -0.76 -2.46 5.90
N THR A 62 -0.74 -2.45 4.56
CA THR A 62 0.30 -1.80 3.76
C THR A 62 -0.26 -1.19 2.48
N GLY A 63 0.58 -0.39 1.79
CA GLY A 63 0.25 0.26 0.53
C GLY A 63 1.11 -0.24 -0.64
N SER A 64 0.56 -0.19 -1.85
CA SER A 64 1.36 -0.42 -3.06
C SER A 64 2.15 0.81 -3.48
N ARG A 65 3.10 0.61 -4.40
CA ARG A 65 3.58 1.72 -5.23
C ARG A 65 2.46 2.30 -6.10
N PHE A 66 2.76 3.43 -6.73
CA PHE A 66 1.90 4.00 -7.75
C PHE A 66 1.99 3.26 -9.09
N TRP A 67 0.87 3.24 -9.79
CA TRP A 67 0.69 2.64 -11.09
C TRP A 67 -0.07 3.59 -12.00
N ASP A 68 0.30 3.60 -13.28
CA ASP A 68 -0.44 4.29 -14.33
C ASP A 68 -1.27 3.27 -15.12
N VAL A 69 -2.52 3.62 -15.42
CA VAL A 69 -3.38 2.87 -16.33
C VAL A 69 -3.69 3.75 -17.53
N PRO A 70 -3.39 3.31 -18.75
CA PRO A 70 -3.71 4.07 -19.95
C PRO A 70 -5.24 4.25 -20.08
N ALA A 71 -5.63 5.22 -20.91
CA ALA A 71 -7.01 5.36 -21.34
C ALA A 71 -7.48 4.07 -22.04
N ASN A 72 -8.69 3.60 -21.73
CA ASN A 72 -9.27 2.37 -22.31
C ASN A 72 -8.35 1.13 -22.23
N GLY A 73 -7.58 0.99 -21.14
CA GLY A 73 -6.63 -0.11 -20.97
C GLY A 73 -6.55 -0.61 -19.54
N CYS A 74 -5.65 -1.55 -19.28
CA CYS A 74 -5.50 -2.17 -17.96
C CYS A 74 -4.04 -2.23 -17.51
N THR A 75 -3.82 -2.14 -16.20
CA THR A 75 -2.53 -2.37 -15.56
C THR A 75 -2.70 -3.34 -14.40
N THR A 76 -1.81 -4.32 -14.31
CA THR A 76 -1.73 -5.21 -13.16
C THR A 76 -0.75 -4.65 -12.14
N ALA A 77 -1.17 -4.55 -10.88
CA ALA A 77 -0.32 -4.21 -9.75
C ALA A 77 0.52 -5.43 -9.35
N TRP A 78 1.52 -5.76 -10.18
CA TRP A 78 2.37 -6.93 -9.99
C TRP A 78 3.23 -6.83 -8.72
N ASP A 79 3.57 -7.99 -8.15
CA ASP A 79 4.30 -8.17 -6.87
C ASP A 79 3.65 -7.55 -5.62
N TYR A 80 2.39 -7.11 -5.73
CA TYR A 80 1.56 -6.75 -4.59
C TYR A 80 0.38 -7.71 -4.47
N TRP A 81 0.36 -8.47 -3.37
CA TRP A 81 -0.61 -9.52 -3.12
C TRP A 81 -1.51 -9.13 -1.97
N TRP A 82 -2.81 -9.14 -2.22
CA TRP A 82 -3.83 -8.74 -1.25
C TRP A 82 -4.65 -9.95 -0.83
N GLN A 83 -4.99 -10.03 0.44
CA GLN A 83 -5.85 -11.12 0.93
C GLN A 83 -7.19 -11.12 0.18
N THR A 84 -7.61 -12.30 -0.24
CA THR A 84 -8.93 -12.51 -0.84
C THR A 84 -10.01 -12.59 0.24
N ASP A 85 -11.27 -12.54 -0.17
CA ASP A 85 -12.43 -12.45 0.72
C ASP A 85 -12.43 -11.19 1.62
N ARG A 86 -11.80 -10.12 1.12
CA ARG A 86 -11.62 -8.85 1.84
C ARG A 86 -11.62 -7.67 0.87
N SER A 87 -11.79 -6.47 1.41
CA SER A 87 -11.69 -5.23 0.63
C SER A 87 -10.33 -4.59 0.76
N VAL A 88 -9.89 -3.95 -0.32
CA VAL A 88 -8.76 -3.01 -0.36
C VAL A 88 -9.25 -1.60 -0.63
N GLU A 89 -8.54 -0.61 -0.13
CA GLU A 89 -8.72 0.78 -0.52
C GLU A 89 -8.03 1.01 -1.87
N PHE A 90 -8.83 1.39 -2.87
CA PHE A 90 -8.40 1.82 -4.18
C PHE A 90 -8.38 3.35 -4.23
N HIS A 91 -7.18 3.90 -4.21
CA HIS A 91 -6.93 5.33 -4.31
C HIS A 91 -6.51 5.64 -5.74
N TYR A 92 -7.20 6.56 -6.40
CA TYR A 92 -6.91 6.90 -7.78
C TYR A 92 -7.11 8.39 -8.05
N GLU A 93 -6.35 8.91 -9.01
CA GLU A 93 -6.56 10.23 -9.57
C GLU A 93 -6.63 10.16 -11.09
N ARG A 94 -7.38 11.10 -11.67
CA ARG A 94 -7.26 11.50 -13.06
C ARG A 94 -6.72 12.91 -13.00
N SER A 95 -5.66 13.22 -13.73
CA SER A 95 -4.68 14.34 -13.55
C SER A 95 -5.21 15.77 -13.32
N ASN A 96 -6.53 15.97 -13.21
CA ASN A 96 -7.21 17.24 -13.06
C ASN A 96 -8.32 17.24 -11.99
N ILE A 97 -8.54 16.14 -11.24
CA ILE A 97 -9.71 16.00 -10.33
C ILE A 97 -9.29 15.66 -8.89
N GLY A 98 -7.99 15.50 -8.63
CA GLY A 98 -7.46 15.09 -7.32
C GLY A 98 -7.67 13.60 -7.03
N TRP A 99 -7.33 13.20 -5.81
CA TRP A 99 -7.43 11.81 -5.37
C TRP A 99 -8.85 11.45 -4.93
N HIS A 100 -9.29 10.29 -5.37
CA HIS A 100 -10.54 9.64 -4.98
C HIS A 100 -10.23 8.30 -4.31
N THR A 101 -11.07 7.89 -3.37
CA THR A 101 -10.95 6.60 -2.68
C THR A 101 -12.21 5.77 -2.89
N LYS A 102 -12.04 4.48 -3.17
CA LYS A 102 -13.11 3.47 -3.21
C LYS A 102 -12.66 2.23 -2.47
N PHE A 103 -13.59 1.48 -1.90
CA PHE A 103 -13.31 0.15 -1.39
C PHE A 103 -13.63 -0.88 -2.47
N VAL A 104 -12.64 -1.71 -2.83
CA VAL A 104 -12.76 -2.77 -3.82
C VAL A 104 -12.68 -4.11 -3.12
N TYR A 105 -13.76 -4.88 -3.20
CA TYR A 105 -13.79 -6.24 -2.68
C TYR A 105 -13.02 -7.19 -3.60
N ILE A 106 -12.16 -8.01 -3.01
CA ILE A 106 -11.41 -9.06 -3.69
C ILE A 106 -12.11 -10.38 -3.40
N PRO A 107 -12.80 -10.99 -4.39
CA PRO A 107 -13.48 -12.26 -4.19
C PRO A 107 -12.51 -13.35 -3.76
N ARG A 108 -13.01 -14.29 -2.97
CA ARG A 108 -12.27 -15.51 -2.63
C ARG A 108 -11.83 -16.23 -3.89
N GLN A 109 -10.54 -16.53 -3.99
CA GLN A 109 -9.95 -17.31 -5.07
C GLN A 109 -8.71 -18.02 -4.56
N ARG A 110 -8.19 -18.96 -5.35
CA ARG A 110 -6.94 -19.63 -5.00
C ARG A 110 -5.80 -18.61 -4.95
N ASP A 111 -4.87 -18.86 -4.05
CA ASP A 111 -3.64 -18.10 -3.94
C ASP A 111 -2.88 -18.02 -5.27
N GLY A 112 -2.18 -16.90 -5.49
CA GLY A 112 -1.47 -16.64 -6.74
C GLY A 112 -2.36 -16.10 -7.88
N GLY A 113 -3.65 -15.86 -7.63
CA GLY A 113 -4.61 -15.40 -8.63
C GLY A 113 -4.50 -13.91 -9.01
N THR A 114 -5.24 -13.51 -10.04
CA THR A 114 -5.43 -12.10 -10.42
C THR A 114 -6.92 -11.76 -10.41
N SER A 115 -7.32 -10.80 -9.56
CA SER A 115 -8.67 -10.22 -9.58
C SER A 115 -8.72 -9.01 -10.51
N THR A 116 -9.75 -8.90 -11.33
CA THR A 116 -9.93 -7.74 -12.24
C THR A 116 -10.95 -6.78 -11.67
N TYR A 117 -10.58 -5.50 -11.57
CA TYR A 117 -11.46 -4.40 -11.20
C TYR A 117 -11.58 -3.41 -12.35
N SER A 118 -12.80 -3.09 -12.77
CA SER A 118 -13.06 -2.13 -13.84
C SER A 118 -13.61 -0.83 -13.28
N ILE A 119 -13.06 0.29 -13.74
CA ILE A 119 -13.46 1.64 -13.37
C ILE A 119 -13.71 2.51 -14.59
N ASN A 120 -14.73 3.36 -14.51
CA ASN A 120 -15.11 4.32 -15.54
C ASN A 120 -14.54 5.71 -15.31
#